data_AF-A0AAV8ZBD8-F1
#
_entry.id   AF-A0AAV8ZBD8-F1
#
_cell.length_a   1.000
_cell.length_b   1.000
_cell.length_c   1.000
_cell.angle_alpha   90.00
_cell.angle_beta   90.00
_cell.angle_gamma   90.00
#
_symmetry.space_group_name_H-M   'P 1'
#
loop_
_entity.id
_entity.type
_entity.pdbx_description
1 polymer ?
#
loop_
_entity_poly.entity_id
_entity_poly.type
_entity_poly.pdbx_seq_one_letter_code
_entity_poly.pdbx_strand_id
1 'polypeptide(L)'
;MSHTVEKSLNLLRYLPRVCLANIRNNIKVKKGHRGRGQHGGDKHGAGNKGSGQRQNHMRLGYETGNNPFYLRFPYEPYYKGHQ
;
A
#
# COMPACT_ATOMS: atom_id res chain seq x y z
N MET A 1 -7.25 -39.76 -20.94
CA MET A 1 -6.85 -38.41 -20.44
C MET A 1 -5.45 -38.12 -20.99
N SER A 2 -4.91 -36.90 -20.86
CA SER A 2 -3.46 -36.74 -21.09
C SER A 2 -2.69 -37.49 -20.00
N HIS A 3 -1.55 -38.08 -20.34
CA HIS A 3 -0.70 -38.83 -19.40
C HIS A 3 -0.28 -38.01 -18.17
N THR A 4 -0.18 -36.68 -18.31
CA THR A 4 0.07 -35.76 -17.20
C THR A 4 -1.08 -35.71 -16.21
N VAL A 5 -2.33 -35.64 -16.71
CA VAL A 5 -3.53 -35.61 -15.87
C VAL A 5 -3.69 -36.91 -15.08
N GLU A 6 -3.43 -38.06 -15.70
CA GLU A 6 -3.50 -39.37 -15.03
C GLU A 6 -2.50 -39.48 -13.88
N LYS A 7 -1.27 -39.02 -14.10
CA LYS A 7 -0.26 -38.95 -13.03
C LYS A 7 -0.65 -38.03 -11.89
N SER A 8 -1.19 -36.84 -12.20
CA SER A 8 -1.66 -35.89 -11.18
C SER A 8 -2.80 -36.46 -10.34
N LEU A 9 -3.77 -37.14 -10.97
CA LEU A 9 -4.89 -37.77 -10.26
C LEU A 9 -4.45 -38.97 -9.42
N ASN A 10 -3.50 -39.78 -9.91
CA ASN A 10 -2.93 -40.87 -9.13
C ASN A 10 -2.21 -40.34 -7.88
N LEU A 11 -1.52 -39.21 -7.99
CA LEU A 11 -0.83 -38.60 -6.85
C LEU A 11 -1.81 -38.05 -5.80
N LEU A 12 -2.94 -37.47 -6.22
CA LEU A 12 -3.99 -36.97 -5.30
C LEU A 12 -4.64 -38.07 -4.45
N ARG A 13 -4.61 -39.34 -4.90
CA ARG A 13 -5.16 -40.47 -4.12
C ARG A 13 -4.37 -40.78 -2.85
N TYR A 14 -3.07 -40.47 -2.83
CA TYR A 14 -2.18 -40.75 -1.70
C TYR A 14 -1.97 -39.55 -0.78
N LEU A 15 -2.26 -38.34 -1.25
CA LEU A 15 -2.14 -37.12 -0.45
C LEU A 15 -3.28 -36.99 0.56
N PRO A 16 -3.07 -36.25 1.67
CA PRO A 16 -4.15 -35.89 2.59
C PRO A 16 -5.33 -35.22 1.88
N ARG A 17 -6.54 -35.37 2.43
CA ARG A 17 -7.75 -34.73 1.88
C ARG A 17 -7.55 -33.22 1.76
N VAL A 18 -8.03 -32.64 0.66
CA VAL A 18 -8.07 -31.18 0.49
C VAL A 18 -9.06 -30.60 1.49
N CYS A 19 -8.61 -29.63 2.28
CA CYS A 19 -9.39 -28.96 3.31
C CYS A 19 -8.97 -27.49 3.39
N LEU A 20 -9.77 -26.64 4.06
CA LEU A 20 -9.48 -25.21 4.13
C LEU A 20 -8.08 -24.90 4.70
N ALA A 21 -7.57 -25.76 5.58
CA ALA A 21 -6.24 -25.60 6.19
C ALA A 21 -5.07 -25.82 5.22
N ASN A 22 -5.25 -26.55 4.12
CA ASN A 22 -4.17 -26.87 3.17
C ASN A 22 -4.26 -26.13 1.84
N ILE A 23 -5.20 -25.20 1.69
CA ILE A 23 -5.28 -24.29 0.55
C ILE A 23 -4.23 -23.18 0.72
N ARG A 24 -3.46 -22.92 -0.33
CA ARG A 24 -2.45 -21.86 -0.37
C ARG A 24 -2.63 -21.01 -1.62
N ASN A 25 -2.30 -19.72 -1.52
CA ASN A 25 -2.33 -18.82 -2.67
C ASN A 25 -1.21 -19.17 -3.64
N ASN A 26 -1.53 -19.22 -4.94
CA ASN A 26 -0.59 -19.52 -6.02
C ASN A 26 0.35 -18.33 -6.35
N ILE A 27 -0.08 -17.11 -6.03
CA ILE A 27 0.65 -15.87 -6.34
C ILE A 27 1.33 -15.33 -5.07
N LYS A 28 2.52 -14.74 -5.23
CA LYS A 28 3.20 -13.99 -4.16
C LYS A 28 2.35 -12.78 -3.75
N VAL A 29 1.51 -12.96 -2.73
CA VAL A 29 0.75 -11.85 -2.13
C VAL A 29 1.74 -10.83 -1.58
N LYS A 30 1.50 -9.54 -1.86
CA LYS A 30 2.30 -8.45 -1.29
C LYS A 30 2.19 -8.53 0.23
N LYS A 31 3.32 -8.74 0.90
CA LYS A 31 3.37 -8.72 2.37
C LYS A 31 3.29 -7.27 2.85
N GLY A 32 2.48 -7.02 3.87
CA GLY A 32 2.49 -5.72 4.55
C GLY A 32 3.87 -5.45 5.15
N HIS A 33 4.43 -4.27 4.89
CA HIS A 33 5.69 -3.85 5.48
C HIS A 33 5.41 -3.07 6.76
N ARG A 34 5.98 -3.53 7.88
CA ARG A 34 5.99 -2.78 9.13
C ARG A 34 7.41 -2.27 9.33
N GLY A 35 7.57 -0.97 9.58
CA GLY A 35 8.86 -0.41 9.95
C GLY A 35 9.33 -1.02 11.26
N ARG A 36 10.14 -2.07 11.23
CA ARG A 36 10.69 -2.76 12.40
C ARG A 36 12.10 -3.24 12.07
N GLY A 37 12.93 -3.43 13.08
CA GLY A 37 14.29 -3.94 12.93
C GLY A 37 15.21 -3.00 12.14
N GLN A 38 16.29 -3.54 11.60
CA GLN A 38 17.33 -2.76 10.92
C GLN A 38 16.79 -2.04 9.66
N HIS A 39 15.94 -2.71 8.87
CA HIS A 39 15.43 -2.20 7.59
C HIS A 39 14.03 -1.59 7.72
N GLY A 40 13.90 -0.55 8.56
CA GLY A 40 12.66 0.22 8.72
C GLY A 40 12.30 0.59 10.16
N GLY A 41 13.07 0.15 11.15
CA GLY A 41 12.82 0.42 12.56
C GLY A 41 13.32 1.78 13.05
N ASP A 42 14.58 2.14 12.80
CA ASP A 42 15.24 3.31 13.41
C ASP A 42 14.37 4.58 13.41
N LYS A 43 14.09 5.11 12.22
CA LYS A 43 13.29 6.34 12.06
C LYS A 43 11.95 6.11 11.40
N HIS A 44 11.60 4.87 11.12
CA HIS A 44 10.37 4.51 10.42
C HIS A 44 10.10 5.34 9.14
N GLY A 45 11.16 5.79 8.46
CA GLY A 45 11.06 6.65 7.27
C GLY A 45 10.79 8.15 7.53
N ALA A 46 10.71 8.60 8.79
CA ALA A 46 10.38 9.98 9.16
C ALA A 46 11.59 10.94 9.22
N GLY A 47 12.80 10.45 9.00
CA GLY A 47 14.03 11.25 8.89
C GLY A 47 14.60 11.82 10.20
N ASN A 48 15.53 12.77 10.03
CA ASN A 48 16.33 13.55 10.99
C ASN A 48 15.68 14.78 11.66
N LYS A 49 15.13 14.70 12.88
CA LYS A 49 14.58 15.86 13.62
C LYS A 49 13.50 16.61 12.82
N GLY A 50 13.18 17.84 13.22
CA GLY A 50 12.27 18.73 12.49
C GLY A 50 10.79 18.34 12.58
N SER A 51 9.97 18.99 11.75
CA SER A 51 8.53 18.76 11.63
C SER A 51 8.21 17.34 11.15
N GLY A 52 8.99 16.81 10.19
CA GLY A 52 8.81 15.48 9.63
C GLY A 52 8.88 14.37 10.68
N GLN A 53 9.94 14.35 11.49
CA GLN A 53 10.08 13.36 12.57
C GLN A 53 9.00 13.52 13.66
N ARG A 54 8.62 14.77 13.97
CA ARG A 54 7.64 15.08 15.02
C ARG A 54 6.18 15.03 14.54
N GLN A 55 5.97 14.69 13.27
CA GLN A 55 4.66 14.66 12.62
C GLN A 55 3.90 16.00 12.73
N ASN A 56 4.63 17.10 12.88
CA ASN A 56 4.06 18.45 12.94
C ASN A 56 4.13 19.09 11.55
N HIS A 57 3.31 18.58 10.63
CA HIS A 57 3.23 19.08 9.26
C HIS A 57 2.35 20.34 9.19
N MET A 58 2.75 21.29 8.35
CA MET A 58 1.90 22.45 8.05
C MET A 58 0.72 22.01 7.18
N ARG A 59 -0.35 22.80 7.15
CA ARG A 59 -1.53 22.51 6.31
C ARG A 59 -1.14 22.38 4.84
N LEU A 60 -1.88 21.57 4.09
CA LEU A 60 -1.72 21.47 2.64
C LEU A 60 -1.91 22.85 2.00
N GLY A 61 -1.03 23.20 1.07
CA GLY A 61 -1.02 24.51 0.41
C GLY A 61 -0.41 25.65 1.25
N TYR A 62 0.18 25.39 2.42
CA TYR A 62 0.97 26.41 3.12
C TYR A 62 2.36 26.57 2.49
N GLU A 63 2.74 27.79 2.15
CA GLU A 63 4.02 28.12 1.49
C GLU A 63 4.90 29.06 2.35
N THR A 64 5.10 28.70 3.62
CA THR A 64 6.11 29.27 4.54
C THR A 64 6.24 30.81 4.48
N GLY A 65 5.11 31.51 4.65
CA GLY A 65 5.07 32.98 4.71
C GLY A 65 4.68 33.69 3.40
N ASN A 66 4.63 32.98 2.28
CA ASN A 66 4.12 33.54 1.02
C ASN A 66 2.60 33.40 0.89
N ASN A 67 1.99 34.20 0.02
CA ASN A 67 0.60 33.98 -0.40
C ASN A 67 0.50 32.61 -1.11
N PRO A 68 -0.27 31.63 -0.58
CA PRO A 68 -0.44 30.31 -1.19
C PRO A 68 -0.83 30.36 -2.67
N PHE A 69 -0.32 29.42 -3.47
CA PHE A 69 -0.64 29.33 -4.91
C PHE A 69 -2.14 29.42 -5.22
N TYR A 70 -2.98 28.70 -4.45
CA TYR A 70 -4.43 28.67 -4.67
C TYR A 70 -5.16 29.99 -4.37
N LEU A 71 -4.49 30.95 -3.72
CA LEU A 71 -5.01 32.30 -3.43
C LEU A 71 -4.38 33.37 -4.33
N ARG A 72 -3.38 33.04 -5.15
CA ARG A 72 -2.76 34.00 -6.07
C ARG A 72 -3.65 34.34 -7.24
N PHE A 73 -4.52 33.42 -7.65
CA PHE A 73 -5.40 33.59 -8.79
C PHE A 73 -6.71 34.26 -8.37
N PRO A 74 -7.28 35.13 -9.23
CA PRO A 74 -8.61 35.66 -8.99
C PRO A 74 -9.66 34.54 -9.00
N TYR A 75 -10.78 34.78 -8.33
CA TYR A 75 -11.90 33.86 -8.31
C TYR A 75 -12.60 33.81 -9.67
N GLU A 76 -12.70 32.63 -10.27
CA GLU A 76 -13.49 32.37 -11.47
C GLU A 76 -14.49 31.23 -11.19
N PRO A 77 -15.81 31.43 -11.41
CA PRO A 77 -16.85 30.50 -10.96
C PRO A 77 -17.04 29.30 -11.91
N TYR A 78 -15.97 28.54 -12.20
CA TYR A 78 -15.97 27.43 -13.17
C TYR A 78 -17.04 26.35 -12.91
N TYR A 79 -17.40 26.12 -11.65
CA TYR A 79 -18.37 25.09 -11.25
C TYR A 79 -19.75 25.65 -10.90
N LYS A 80 -20.04 26.92 -11.23
CA LYS A 80 -21.35 27.52 -10.95
C LYS A 80 -22.43 26.85 -11.80
N GLY A 81 -23.36 26.17 -11.14
CA GLY A 81 -24.46 25.45 -11.80
C GLY A 81 -24.15 24.01 -12.20
N HIS A 82 -23.02 23.45 -11.74
CA HIS A 82 -22.73 22.02 -11.91
C HIS A 82 -23.68 21.21 -11.00
N GLN A 83 -24.41 20.25 -11.58
CA GLN A 83 -25.28 19.29 -10.88
C GLN A 83 -24.72 17.88 -11.02
#